data_AF-A0A536UMI1-F1
#
_entry.id   AF-A0A536UMI1-F1
#
_cell.length_a   1.000
_cell.length_b   1.000
_cell.length_c   1.000
_cell.angle_alpha   90.00
_cell.angle_beta   90.00
_cell.angle_gamma   90.00
#
_symmetry.space_group_name_H-M   'P 1'
#
loop_
_entity.id
_entity.type
_entity.pdbx_description
1 polymer ?
#
loop_
_entity_poly.entity_id
_entity_poly.type
_entity_poly.pdbx_seq_one_letter_code
_entity_poly.pdbx_strand_id
1 'polypeptide(L)'
;MNVRRILGIDPGLRITGFGLIVCVGGKLTYVTSGCIRSDADGSLPSRIGMILRDLSSVIAAHQPTEVAVEKVFVNVNPNSTLLLGQARGAAISAA
;
A
#
# COMPACT_ATOMS: atom_id res chain seq x y z
N MET A 1 -4.92 -27.81 -1.19
CA MET A 1 -4.91 -26.76 -0.13
C MET A 1 -4.91 -25.41 -0.82
N ASN A 2 -5.74 -24.46 -0.39
CA ASN A 2 -5.78 -23.13 -1.03
C ASN A 2 -4.51 -22.35 -0.67
N VAL A 3 -3.77 -21.88 -1.68
CA VAL A 3 -2.56 -21.06 -1.51
C VAL A 3 -2.98 -19.60 -1.69
N ARG A 4 -2.76 -18.77 -0.68
CA ARG A 4 -3.06 -17.33 -0.73
C ARG A 4 -1.79 -16.51 -0.70
N ARG A 5 -1.71 -15.50 -1.56
CA ARG A 5 -0.65 -14.47 -1.57
C ARG A 5 -1.29 -13.18 -1.09
N ILE A 6 -0.94 -12.73 0.11
CA ILE A 6 -1.61 -11.64 0.80
C ILE A 6 -0.65 -10.45 0.85
N LEU A 7 -1.01 -9.37 0.15
CA LEU A 7 -0.31 -8.09 0.20
C LEU A 7 -0.97 -7.19 1.24
N GLY A 8 -0.25 -6.82 2.29
CA GLY A 8 -0.64 -5.76 3.23
C GLY A 8 -0.07 -4.41 2.79
N ILE A 9 -0.87 -3.34 2.90
CA ILE A 9 -0.49 -1.96 2.57
C ILE A 9 -0.85 -1.04 3.74
N ASP A 10 0.14 -0.28 4.18
CA ASP A 10 0.04 0.84 5.13
C ASP A 10 0.24 2.16 4.35
N PRO A 11 -0.85 2.84 3.94
CA PRO A 11 -0.76 3.99 3.07
C PRO A 11 -0.34 5.25 3.83
N GLY A 12 0.64 5.97 3.29
CA GLY A 12 1.03 7.28 3.81
C GLY A 12 1.54 8.17 2.69
N LEU A 13 1.18 9.46 2.73
CA LEU A 13 1.51 10.33 1.61
C LEU A 13 3.03 10.46 1.42
N ARG A 14 3.85 10.47 2.48
CA ARG A 14 5.33 10.49 2.39
C ARG A 14 5.92 9.10 2.24
N ILE A 15 5.39 8.14 2.99
CA ILE A 15 5.90 6.79 3.05
C ILE A 15 4.69 5.87 3.03
N THR A 16 4.58 5.02 2.01
CA THR A 16 3.61 3.93 1.95
C THR A 16 4.35 2.62 2.17
N GLY A 17 4.06 1.92 3.26
CA GLY A 17 4.61 0.61 3.57
C GLY A 17 3.84 -0.50 2.86
N PHE A 18 4.54 -1.57 2.49
CA PHE A 18 3.90 -2.80 2.00
C PHE A 18 4.64 -4.04 2.48
N GLY A 19 3.91 -5.16 2.56
CA GLY A 19 4.46 -6.47 2.88
C GLY A 19 3.66 -7.59 2.25
N LEU A 20 4.33 -8.61 1.76
CA LEU A 20 3.73 -9.76 1.09
C LEU A 20 4.07 -11.05 1.85
N ILE A 21 3.04 -11.84 2.12
CA ILE A 21 3.16 -13.17 2.70
C ILE A 21 2.43 -14.21 1.86
N VAL A 22 2.89 -15.46 1.93
CA VAL A 22 2.16 -16.62 1.40
C VAL A 22 1.57 -17.39 2.57
N CYS A 23 0.28 -17.72 2.45
CA CYS A 23 -0.46 -18.54 3.40
C CYS A 23 -0.86 -19.86 2.73
N VAL A 24 -0.38 -20.99 3.27
CA VAL A 24 -0.78 -22.34 2.85
C VAL A 24 -1.38 -23.05 4.05
N GLY A 25 -2.70 -23.23 4.06
CA GLY A 25 -3.42 -23.66 5.25
C GLY A 25 -3.28 -22.62 6.37
N GLY A 26 -2.62 -22.99 7.47
CA GLY A 26 -2.31 -22.08 8.59
C GLY A 26 -0.87 -21.56 8.62
N LYS A 27 0.00 -22.02 7.71
CA LYS A 27 1.42 -21.64 7.71
C LYS A 27 1.63 -20.35 6.92
N LEU A 28 2.25 -19.36 7.55
CA LEU A 28 2.63 -18.09 6.92
C LEU A 28 4.12 -18.13 6.54
N THR A 29 4.45 -17.63 5.36
CA THR A 29 5.83 -17.48 4.88
C THR A 29 6.03 -16.07 4.36
N TYR A 30 7.08 -15.40 4.81
CA TYR A 30 7.49 -14.09 4.32
C TYR A 30 7.93 -14.19 2.85
N VAL A 31 7.53 -13.21 2.02
CA VAL A 31 8.01 -13.10 0.64
C VAL A 31 8.86 -11.85 0.47
N THR A 32 8.30 -10.68 0.75
CA THR A 32 8.99 -9.40 0.60
C THR A 32 8.29 -8.29 1.40
N SER A 33 8.98 -7.21 1.69
CA SER A 33 8.42 -5.97 2.21
C SER A 33 9.25 -4.77 1.76
N GLY A 34 8.67 -3.59 1.88
CA GLY A 34 9.35 -2.36 1.51
C GLY A 34 8.51 -1.13 1.79
N CYS A 35 9.07 0.03 1.40
CA CYS A 35 8.38 1.30 1.50
C CYS A 35 8.56 2.10 0.21
N ILE A 36 7.48 2.64 -0.32
CA ILE A 36 7.50 3.66 -1.37
C ILE A 36 7.67 5.00 -0.68
N ARG A 37 8.78 5.68 -0.95
CA ARG A 37 9.10 6.99 -0.39
C ARG A 37 8.84 8.04 -1.45
N SER A 38 7.75 8.78 -1.29
CA SER A 38 7.46 9.89 -2.18
C SER A 38 8.31 11.10 -1.81
N ASP A 39 8.76 11.82 -2.84
CA ASP A 39 9.54 13.04 -2.66
C ASP A 39 8.75 14.06 -1.82
N ALA A 40 9.33 14.50 -0.71
CA ALA A 40 8.68 15.43 0.21
C ALA A 40 8.47 16.80 -0.44
N ASP A 41 9.31 17.16 -1.41
CA ASP A 41 9.28 18.44 -2.13
C ASP A 41 8.43 18.36 -3.40
N GLY A 42 7.95 17.16 -3.76
CA GLY A 42 7.09 16.93 -4.91
C GLY A 42 5.65 17.43 -4.71
N SER A 43 5.01 17.82 -5.82
CA SER A 43 3.59 18.19 -5.81
C SER A 43 2.70 17.02 -5.37
N LEU A 44 1.54 17.33 -4.78
CA LEU A 44 0.59 16.30 -4.33
C LEU A 44 0.20 15.31 -5.45
N PRO A 45 -0.17 15.73 -6.67
CA PRO A 45 -0.43 14.80 -7.78
C PRO A 45 0.77 13.91 -8.12
N SER A 46 1.99 14.47 -8.13
CA SER A 46 3.22 13.70 -8.40
C SER A 46 3.44 12.60 -7.36
N ARG A 47 3.21 12.92 -6.09
CA ARG A 47 3.37 11.97 -4.97
C ARG A 47 2.30 10.87 -5.00
N ILE A 48 1.06 11.22 -5.28
CA ILE A 48 -0.04 10.27 -5.49
C ILE A 48 0.25 9.34 -6.67
N GLY A 49 0.70 9.90 -7.81
CA GLY A 49 1.06 9.13 -8.99
C GLY A 49 2.23 8.17 -8.74
N MET A 50 3.18 8.55 -7.89
CA MET A 50 4.27 7.67 -7.47
C MET A 50 3.77 6.49 -6.63
N ILE A 51 2.90 6.73 -5.64
CA ILE A 51 2.29 5.65 -4.83
C ILE A 51 1.57 4.65 -5.73
N LEU A 52 0.73 5.15 -6.66
CA LEU A 52 -0.03 4.31 -7.59
C LEU A 52 0.91 3.45 -8.46
N ARG A 53 1.83 4.09 -9.18
CA ARG A 53 2.74 3.40 -10.12
C ARG A 53 3.61 2.36 -9.42
N ASP A 54 4.20 2.72 -8.29
CA ASP A 54 5.18 1.86 -7.63
C ASP A 54 4.47 0.68 -6.93
N LEU A 55 3.27 0.88 -6.35
CA LEU A 55 2.45 -0.23 -5.85
C LEU A 55 1.97 -1.13 -6.99
N SER A 56 1.50 -0.56 -8.11
CA SER A 56 1.11 -1.36 -9.29
C SER A 56 2.26 -2.22 -9.79
N SER A 57 3.51 -1.73 -9.69
CA SER A 57 4.70 -2.50 -10.04
C SER A 57 4.93 -3.68 -9.09
N VAL A 58 4.77 -3.47 -7.78
CA VAL A 58 4.84 -4.55 -6.76
C VAL A 58 3.76 -5.60 -7.00
N ILE A 59 2.53 -5.17 -7.28
CA ILE A 59 1.39 -6.06 -7.54
C ILE A 59 1.61 -6.85 -8.83
N ALA A 60 2.05 -6.19 -9.90
CA ALA A 60 2.37 -6.86 -11.16
C ALA A 60 3.48 -7.90 -10.99
N ALA A 61 4.53 -7.60 -10.23
CA ALA A 61 5.66 -8.49 -10.01
C ALA A 61 5.31 -9.72 -9.16
N HIS A 62 4.40 -9.58 -8.19
CA HIS A 62 4.13 -10.62 -7.20
C HIS A 62 2.79 -11.32 -7.32
N GLN A 63 1.85 -10.76 -8.10
CA GLN A 63 0.52 -11.29 -8.37
C GLN A 63 -0.19 -11.76 -7.07
N PRO A 64 -0.39 -10.87 -6.07
CA PRO A 64 -1.13 -11.23 -4.87
C PRO A 64 -2.57 -11.63 -5.23
N THR A 65 -3.13 -12.57 -4.47
CA THR A 65 -4.54 -13.00 -4.61
C THR A 65 -5.47 -12.20 -3.70
N GLU A 66 -4.91 -11.58 -2.66
CA GLU A 66 -5.64 -10.78 -1.68
C GLU A 66 -4.80 -9.54 -1.35
N VAL A 67 -5.46 -8.39 -1.22
CA VAL A 67 -4.83 -7.15 -0.77
C VAL A 67 -5.58 -6.61 0.45
N ALA A 68 -4.85 -6.35 1.53
CA ALA A 68 -5.34 -5.73 2.74
C ALA A 68 -4.77 -4.31 2.83
N VAL A 69 -5.64 -3.30 2.90
CA VAL A 69 -5.24 -1.89 3.03
C VAL A 69 -5.70 -1.37 4.39
N GLU A 70 -4.79 -0.76 5.15
CA GLU A 70 -5.11 -0.23 6.47
C GLU A 70 -6.28 0.78 6.41
N LYS A 71 -7.10 0.76 7.46
CA LYS A 71 -8.19 1.72 7.64
C LYS A 71 -7.62 3.03 8.17
N VAL A 72 -7.98 4.13 7.52
CA VAL A 72 -7.63 5.47 8.01
C VAL A 72 -8.56 5.84 9.16
N PHE A 73 -7.97 6.30 10.26
CA PHE A 73 -8.68 6.95 11.35
C PHE A 73 -8.64 8.46 11.17
N VAL A 74 -9.74 9.14 11.54
CA VAL A 74 -9.79 10.60 11.51
C VAL A 74 -8.87 11.13 12.60
N ASN A 75 -7.85 11.88 12.20
CA ASN A 75 -6.92 12.50 13.14
C ASN A 75 -7.42 13.90 13.53
N VAL A 76 -6.85 14.49 14.59
CA VAL A 76 -7.21 15.83 15.10
C VAL A 76 -7.10 16.90 14.00
N ASN A 77 -6.21 16.70 13.02
CA ASN A 77 -6.04 17.60 11.89
C ASN A 77 -6.79 17.07 10.64
N PRO A 78 -7.87 17.75 10.19
CA PRO A 78 -8.64 17.35 9.02
C PRO A 78 -7.85 17.42 7.72
N ASN A 79 -6.90 18.36 7.60
CA ASN A 79 -6.07 18.49 6.39
C ASN A 79 -5.16 17.27 6.22
N SER A 80 -4.50 16.84 7.29
CA SER A 80 -3.67 15.63 7.26
C SER A 80 -4.51 14.38 6.95
N THR A 81 -5.73 14.31 7.48
CA THR A 81 -6.67 13.20 7.22
C THR A 81 -7.07 13.15 5.74
N LEU A 82 -7.35 14.30 5.11
CA LEU A 82 -7.67 14.37 3.69
C LEU A 82 -6.50 13.90 2.81
N LEU A 83 -5.28 14.36 3.11
CA LEU A 83 -4.07 13.96 2.39
C LEU A 83 -3.79 12.46 2.51
N LEU A 84 -3.97 11.91 3.72
CA LEU A 84 -3.86 10.48 3.96
C LEU A 84 -4.95 9.70 3.21
N GLY A 85 -6.17 10.21 3.16
CA GLY A 85 -7.27 9.64 2.39
C GLY A 85 -6.95 9.54 0.89
N GLN A 86 -6.29 10.56 0.32
CA GLN A 86 -5.85 10.53 -1.08
C GLN A 86 -4.76 9.49 -1.31
N ALA A 87 -3.76 9.40 -0.43
CA ALA A 87 -2.71 8.37 -0.50
C ALA A 87 -3.30 6.95 -0.43
N ARG A 88 -4.26 6.75 0.48
CA ARG A 88 -5.02 5.49 0.57
C ARG A 88 -5.84 5.22 -0.69
N GLY A 89 -6.47 6.25 -1.27
CA GLY A 89 -7.19 6.14 -2.54
C GLY A 89 -6.27 5.61 -3.64
N ALA A 90 -5.05 6.15 -3.75
CA ALA A 90 -4.05 5.68 -4.69
C ALA A 90 -3.66 4.21 -4.47
N ALA A 91 -3.48 3.81 -3.20
CA ALA A 91 -3.17 2.43 -2.85
C ALA A 91 -4.29 1.45 -3.22
N ILE A 92 -5.55 1.84 -3.03
CA ILE A 92 -6.71 1.03 -3.42
C ILE A 92 -6.84 0.97 -4.94
N SER A 93 -6.60 2.07 -5.65
CA SER A 93 -6.63 2.09 -7.12
C SER A 93 -5.54 1.22 -7.76
N ALA A 94 -4.44 0.96 -7.04
CA ALA A 94 -3.38 0.08 -7.52
C ALA A 94 -3.72 -1.42 -7.36
N ALA A 95 -4.58 -1.75 -6.39
CA ALA A 95 -4.91 -3.09 -5.91
C ALA A 95 -6.10 -3.71 -6.66
#